data_AF-A0A3M6V3J4-F1
#
_entry.id   AF-A0A3M6V3J4-F1
#
_cell.length_a   1.000
_cell.length_b   1.000
_cell.length_c   1.000
_cell.angle_alpha   90.00
_cell.angle_beta   90.00
_cell.angle_gamma   90.00
#
_symmetry.space_group_name_H-M   'P 1'
#
loop_
_entity.id
_entity.type
_entity.pdbx_description
1 polymer ?
#
loop_
_entity_poly.entity_id
_entity_poly.type
_entity_poly.pdbx_seq_one_letter_code
_entity_poly.pdbx_strand_id
1 'polypeptide(L)'
;MIMVQICFLVVLVLFNLTSSSSQENITDSERFSKANATACEEGRYVLNKCEERCECRDGKLMNCYRVRKEFTKMDINSRRRFLRTYKMASNHALFRRSFEKVVAYHTNTSHQLLHQTPFIFLPWHRWWLVTFENLLRRINCRVTIPYWDWSQVACHWWRESGDEDIWNPGDHGLGGDGNPFANFCVETGPFSKDRWQLLRSVGGGCLKRVFSYQCLTGSTHHVKRTLAQPVEEFFKFEETIRYVYHYEIHEFIGGTMLE
;
A
#
# COMPACT_ATOMS: atom_id res chain seq x y z
N MET A 1 4.00 -4.30 27.71
CA MET A 1 3.89 -5.28 26.61
C MET A 1 3.93 -4.50 25.32
N ILE A 2 4.94 -4.77 24.51
CA ILE A 2 5.37 -3.97 23.35
C ILE A 2 4.61 -4.50 22.14
N MET A 3 3.74 -3.69 21.54
CA MET A 3 3.06 -3.99 20.26
C MET A 3 3.65 -3.04 19.21
N VAL A 4 4.69 -3.46 18.49
CA VAL A 4 5.35 -2.62 17.46
C VAL A 4 6.04 -3.47 16.41
N GLN A 5 5.39 -3.79 15.29
CA GLN A 5 6.00 -4.24 14.04
C GLN A 5 4.99 -4.17 12.88
N ILE A 6 5.38 -3.34 11.91
CA ILE A 6 5.21 -3.52 10.46
C ILE A 6 3.75 -3.48 9.95
N CYS A 7 3.25 -2.27 9.67
CA CYS A 7 2.08 -2.05 8.81
C CYS A 7 2.49 -1.55 7.43
N PHE A 8 2.69 -2.42 6.43
CA PHE A 8 2.92 -1.92 5.07
C PHE A 8 1.99 -2.56 4.06
N LEU A 9 0.70 -2.26 4.21
CA LEU A 9 -0.20 -2.00 3.07
C LEU A 9 -1.50 -1.24 3.38
N VAL A 10 -1.70 -0.71 4.59
CA VAL A 10 -2.96 -0.02 4.89
C VAL A 10 -2.73 1.26 5.67
N VAL A 11 -2.93 2.39 5.00
CA VAL A 11 -3.80 3.51 5.37
C VAL A 11 -3.48 4.62 4.36
N LEU A 12 -4.26 4.68 3.29
CA LEU A 12 -4.46 5.91 2.53
C LEU A 12 -5.95 6.17 2.49
N VAL A 13 -6.42 6.96 3.46
CA VAL A 13 -7.66 7.70 3.30
C VAL A 13 -7.36 8.84 2.33
N LEU A 14 -7.78 8.71 1.08
CA LEU A 14 -7.67 9.78 0.09
C LEU A 14 -8.79 10.79 0.31
N PHE A 15 -8.39 12.06 0.43
CA PHE A 15 -9.23 13.20 0.09
C PHE A 15 -9.57 13.13 -1.41
N ASN A 16 -10.85 13.06 -1.74
CA ASN A 16 -11.35 13.46 -3.06
C ASN A 16 -12.20 14.72 -2.87
N LEU A 17 -11.60 15.88 -3.12
CA LEU A 17 -12.34 17.07 -3.48
C LEU A 17 -12.36 17.12 -5.01
N THR A 18 -13.46 16.72 -5.62
CA THR A 18 -14.22 17.45 -6.66
C THR A 18 -15.16 16.52 -7.47
N SER A 19 -16.39 17.01 -7.59
CA SER A 19 -17.44 16.77 -8.60
C SER A 19 -17.33 15.59 -9.58
N SER A 20 -18.39 14.75 -9.56
CA SER A 20 -19.11 14.24 -10.74
C SER A 20 -18.44 14.44 -12.10
N SER A 21 -17.86 13.38 -12.66
CA SER A 21 -18.04 13.04 -14.07
C SER A 21 -17.78 11.56 -14.29
N SER A 22 -18.56 11.00 -15.22
CA SER A 22 -18.64 9.62 -15.67
C SER A 22 -17.30 8.88 -15.79
N GLN A 23 -17.25 7.65 -15.27
CA GLN A 23 -16.22 6.65 -15.59
C GLN A 23 -16.31 6.28 -17.07
N GLU A 24 -15.40 6.82 -17.89
CA GLU A 24 -15.08 6.24 -19.19
C GLU A 24 -14.05 5.12 -18.99
N ASN A 25 -14.41 3.92 -19.44
CA ASN A 25 -13.53 2.77 -19.53
C ASN A 25 -12.45 3.03 -20.60
N ILE A 26 -11.24 3.38 -20.20
CA ILE A 26 -10.10 3.49 -21.12
C ILE A 26 -9.38 2.15 -21.16
N THR A 27 -9.78 1.31 -22.11
CA THR A 27 -8.93 0.25 -22.67
C THR A 27 -8.02 0.90 -23.70
N ASP A 28 -6.76 1.16 -23.38
CA ASP A 28 -5.76 1.53 -24.41
C ASP A 28 -4.46 0.76 -24.21
N SER A 29 -4.46 -0.41 -24.85
CA SER A 29 -3.26 -1.04 -25.37
C SER A 29 -2.93 -0.37 -26.70
N GLU A 30 -2.20 0.75 -26.69
CA GLU A 30 -1.68 1.33 -27.93
C GLU A 30 -0.17 1.61 -27.87
N ARG A 31 0.55 0.71 -28.54
CA ARG A 31 1.60 0.98 -29.55
C ARG A 31 2.70 1.97 -29.18
N PHE A 32 3.83 1.42 -28.74
CA PHE A 32 5.15 2.04 -28.91
C PHE A 32 5.52 2.07 -30.40
N SER A 33 5.16 3.15 -31.10
CA SER A 33 5.73 3.48 -32.42
C SER A 33 6.89 4.46 -32.25
N LYS A 34 8.06 4.06 -32.74
CA LYS A 34 9.22 4.94 -32.96
C LYS A 34 8.81 6.08 -33.90
N ALA A 35 8.60 7.27 -33.35
CA ALA A 35 8.57 8.53 -34.08
C ALA A 35 9.31 9.59 -33.25
N ASN A 36 10.03 10.45 -33.96
CA ASN A 36 10.89 11.51 -33.42
C ASN A 36 10.18 12.37 -32.36
N ALA A 37 10.99 12.93 -31.46
CA ALA A 37 10.56 13.65 -30.26
C ALA A 37 9.41 14.66 -30.45
N THR A 38 8.59 14.74 -29.40
CA THR A 38 7.80 15.90 -28.94
C THR A 38 6.55 16.31 -29.72
N ALA A 39 5.48 15.55 -29.56
CA ALA A 39 4.14 16.14 -29.44
C ALA A 39 3.27 15.21 -28.57
N CYS A 40 3.21 15.48 -27.27
CA CYS A 40 2.03 15.09 -26.51
C CYS A 40 0.87 15.99 -26.96
N GLU A 41 -0.37 15.54 -26.82
CA GLU A 41 -1.52 16.37 -27.18
C GLU A 41 -1.77 17.42 -26.10
N GLU A 42 -1.79 18.70 -26.49
CA GLU A 42 -1.91 19.84 -25.59
C GLU A 42 -3.11 19.69 -24.64
N GLY A 43 -2.92 19.97 -23.35
CA GLY A 43 -3.97 19.86 -22.33
C GLY A 43 -4.34 18.43 -21.91
N ARG A 44 -3.84 17.38 -22.58
CA ARG A 44 -4.04 15.99 -22.14
C ARG A 44 -3.03 15.58 -21.07
N TYR A 45 -3.47 14.63 -20.25
CA TYR A 45 -2.58 13.91 -19.33
C TYR A 45 -1.90 12.76 -20.06
N VAL A 46 -0.57 12.71 -19.96
CA VAL A 46 0.24 11.65 -20.57
C VAL A 46 1.16 11.05 -19.52
N LEU A 47 1.43 9.74 -19.63
CA LEU A 47 2.38 9.06 -18.76
C LEU A 47 3.81 9.22 -19.28
N ASN A 48 4.74 9.62 -18.41
CA ASN A 48 6.16 9.63 -18.76
C ASN A 48 6.79 8.22 -18.67
N LYS A 49 8.10 8.11 -18.92
CA LYS A 49 8.86 6.84 -18.83
C LYS A 49 8.80 6.14 -17.46
N CYS A 50 8.47 6.90 -16.42
CA CYS A 50 8.31 6.45 -15.04
C CYS A 50 6.84 6.29 -14.66
N GLU A 51 5.92 6.24 -15.63
CA GLU A 51 4.48 6.12 -15.44
C GLU A 51 3.92 7.21 -14.51
N GLU A 52 4.58 8.37 -14.44
CA GLU A 52 4.06 9.56 -13.75
C GLU A 52 3.08 10.29 -14.67
N ARG A 53 2.01 10.81 -14.10
CA ARG A 53 1.02 11.59 -14.84
C ARG A 53 1.55 13.01 -15.02
N CYS A 54 1.70 13.43 -16.27
CA CYS A 54 2.20 14.76 -16.63
C CYS A 54 1.16 15.51 -17.45
N GLU A 55 1.14 16.83 -17.32
CA GLU A 55 0.39 17.71 -18.21
C GLU A 55 1.20 17.91 -19.49
N CYS A 56 0.56 17.80 -20.65
CA CYS A 56 1.18 18.27 -21.88
C CYS A 56 1.01 19.78 -22.03
N ARG A 57 2.15 20.49 -22.13
CA ARG A 57 2.21 21.92 -22.45
C ARG A 57 3.30 22.20 -23.47
N ASP A 58 2.95 22.85 -24.58
CA ASP A 58 3.82 23.18 -25.70
C ASP A 58 4.58 21.95 -26.24
N GLY A 59 3.89 20.80 -26.32
CA GLY A 59 4.47 19.53 -26.75
C GLY A 59 5.48 18.92 -25.77
N LYS A 60 5.60 19.47 -24.55
CA LYS A 60 6.47 19.00 -23.47
C LYS A 60 5.65 18.47 -22.30
N LEU A 61 6.20 17.47 -21.61
CA LEU A 61 5.63 16.96 -20.36
C LEU A 61 6.06 17.87 -19.21
N MET A 62 5.09 18.51 -18.58
CA MET A 62 5.25 19.41 -17.44
C MET A 62 4.45 18.90 -16.24
N ASN A 63 4.73 19.45 -15.04
CA ASN A 63 3.97 19.18 -13.81
C ASN A 63 3.73 17.68 -13.53
N CYS A 64 4.74 16.85 -13.73
CA CYS A 64 4.61 15.40 -13.54
C CYS A 64 4.42 15.05 -12.05
N TYR A 65 3.43 14.21 -11.77
CA TYR A 65 3.16 13.70 -10.42
C TYR A 65 2.86 12.20 -10.41
N ARG A 66 3.05 11.62 -9.22
CA ARG A 66 2.84 10.20 -8.97
C ARG A 66 1.38 9.94 -8.65
N VAL A 67 0.84 8.84 -9.16
CA VAL A 67 -0.51 8.37 -8.83
C VAL A 67 -0.42 7.04 -8.10
N ARG A 68 -0.93 6.99 -6.87
CA ARG A 68 -1.10 5.75 -6.11
C ARG A 68 -2.39 5.07 -6.56
N LYS A 69 -2.32 3.77 -6.81
CA LYS A 69 -3.41 2.97 -7.39
C LYS A 69 -3.96 2.01 -6.33
N GLU A 70 -5.25 1.67 -6.44
CA GLU A 70 -5.86 0.62 -5.63
C GLU A 70 -5.27 -0.73 -6.06
N PHE A 71 -4.72 -1.50 -5.12
CA PHE A 71 -3.93 -2.70 -5.39
C PHE A 71 -4.69 -3.73 -6.21
N THR A 72 -5.94 -4.02 -5.83
CA THR A 72 -6.82 -5.00 -6.47
C THR A 72 -7.42 -4.53 -7.79
N LYS A 73 -7.23 -3.25 -8.15
CA LYS A 73 -7.58 -2.68 -9.47
C LYS A 73 -6.38 -2.38 -10.36
N MET A 74 -5.16 -2.59 -9.87
CA MET A 74 -3.98 -2.58 -10.74
C MET A 74 -3.98 -3.78 -11.67
N ASP A 75 -3.48 -3.59 -12.90
CA ASP A 75 -3.15 -4.71 -13.78
C ASP A 75 -2.12 -5.63 -13.14
N ILE A 76 -2.18 -6.92 -13.49
CA ILE A 76 -1.37 -7.97 -12.88
C ILE A 76 0.14 -7.67 -13.02
N ASN A 77 0.58 -7.08 -14.13
CA ASN A 77 1.99 -6.77 -14.34
C ASN A 77 2.47 -5.62 -13.43
N SER A 78 1.63 -4.61 -13.19
CA SER A 78 1.90 -3.55 -12.23
C SER A 78 2.01 -4.09 -10.80
N ARG A 79 1.14 -5.03 -10.39
CA ARG A 79 1.27 -5.69 -9.07
C ARG A 79 2.57 -6.47 -8.97
N ARG A 80 2.87 -7.34 -9.94
CA ARG A 80 4.14 -8.06 -10.03
C ARG A 80 5.34 -7.11 -9.95
N ARG A 81 5.28 -5.97 -10.64
CA ARG A 81 6.34 -4.94 -10.61
C ARG A 81 6.55 -4.41 -9.20
N PHE A 82 5.47 -4.04 -8.49
CA PHE A 82 5.54 -3.57 -7.11
C PHE A 82 6.16 -4.64 -6.20
N LEU A 83 5.64 -5.88 -6.23
CA LEU A 83 6.10 -6.98 -5.38
C LEU A 83 7.57 -7.34 -5.62
N ARG A 84 8.00 -7.42 -6.89
CA ARG A 84 9.40 -7.65 -7.24
C ARG A 84 10.30 -6.52 -6.74
N THR A 85 9.85 -5.28 -6.87
CA THR A 85 10.60 -4.10 -6.41
C THR A 85 10.74 -4.10 -4.89
N TYR A 86 9.68 -4.42 -4.16
CA TYR A 86 9.70 -4.59 -2.70
C TYR A 86 10.71 -5.65 -2.28
N LYS A 87 10.64 -6.85 -2.87
CA LYS A 87 11.58 -7.94 -2.56
C LYS A 87 13.02 -7.59 -2.89
N MET A 88 13.24 -6.85 -3.98
CA MET A 88 14.58 -6.36 -4.32
C MET A 88 15.09 -5.36 -3.26
N ALA A 89 14.22 -4.48 -2.77
CA ALA A 89 14.57 -3.54 -1.70
C ALA A 89 14.99 -4.28 -0.41
N SER A 90 14.27 -5.34 -0.03
CA SER A 90 14.52 -6.08 1.21
C SER A 90 15.72 -7.04 1.14
N ASN A 91 16.02 -7.60 -0.04
CA ASN A 91 16.96 -8.73 -0.14
C ASN A 91 18.25 -8.37 -0.87
N HIS A 92 18.23 -7.41 -1.80
CA HIS A 92 19.41 -7.10 -2.60
C HIS A 92 20.42 -6.27 -1.80
N ALA A 93 21.70 -6.65 -1.84
CA ALA A 93 22.76 -6.02 -1.04
C ALA A 93 22.83 -4.49 -1.20
N LEU A 94 22.59 -3.98 -2.41
CA LEU A 94 22.58 -2.54 -2.70
C LEU A 94 21.48 -1.75 -1.96
N PHE A 95 20.33 -2.37 -1.68
CA PHE A 95 19.16 -1.66 -1.14
C PHE A 95 18.83 -2.07 0.28
N ARG A 96 19.23 -3.27 0.70
CA ARG A 96 18.88 -3.88 1.98
C ARG A 96 19.16 -2.99 3.17
N ARG A 97 20.33 -2.34 3.25
CA ARG A 97 20.65 -1.42 4.36
C ARG A 97 19.71 -0.20 4.40
N SER A 98 19.33 0.33 3.24
CA SER A 98 18.38 1.44 3.17
C SER A 98 16.97 0.99 3.56
N PHE A 99 16.57 -0.21 3.14
CA PHE A 99 15.31 -0.83 3.53
C PHE A 99 15.23 -1.07 5.04
N GLU A 100 16.27 -1.68 5.62
CA GLU A 100 16.41 -1.87 7.08
C GLU A 100 16.30 -0.54 7.83
N LYS A 101 16.96 0.52 7.34
CA LYS A 101 16.87 1.85 7.95
C LYS A 101 15.45 2.45 7.90
N VAL A 102 14.76 2.31 6.76
CA VAL A 102 13.39 2.83 6.63
C VAL A 102 12.39 2.06 7.50
N VAL A 103 12.54 0.73 7.59
CA VAL A 103 11.77 -0.10 8.53
C VAL A 103 12.07 0.30 9.98
N ALA A 104 13.34 0.55 10.30
CA ALA A 104 13.77 0.96 11.64
C ALA A 104 13.16 2.27 12.12
N TYR A 105 12.79 3.20 11.22
CA TYR A 105 12.06 4.40 11.63
C TYR A 105 10.74 4.06 12.34
N HIS A 106 10.05 3.01 11.92
CA HIS A 106 8.83 2.57 12.59
C HIS A 106 9.16 1.79 13.86
N THR A 107 10.03 0.79 13.77
CA THR A 107 10.27 -0.13 14.88
C THR A 107 11.00 0.50 16.06
N ASN A 108 11.79 1.55 15.83
CA ASN A 108 12.55 2.23 16.88
C ASN A 108 11.85 3.48 17.42
N THR A 109 10.74 3.91 16.82
CA THR A 109 9.94 5.02 17.36
C THR A 109 8.89 4.46 18.32
N SER A 110 8.67 5.13 19.44
CA SER A 110 7.75 4.61 20.46
C SER A 110 6.32 4.49 19.93
N HIS A 111 5.65 3.40 20.30
CA HIS A 111 4.23 3.19 19.98
C HIS A 111 3.37 4.37 20.46
N GLN A 112 3.67 4.91 21.65
CA GLN A 112 2.97 6.05 22.23
C GLN A 112 3.03 7.28 21.30
N LEU A 113 4.21 7.55 20.72
CA LEU A 113 4.37 8.68 19.81
C LEU A 113 3.65 8.43 18.49
N LEU A 114 3.80 7.24 17.91
CA LEU A 114 3.25 6.95 16.58
C LEU A 114 1.73 6.75 16.60
N HIS A 115 1.20 6.10 17.63
CA HIS A 115 -0.17 5.56 17.63
C HIS A 115 -1.05 6.05 18.78
N GLN A 116 -0.51 6.84 19.71
CA GLN A 116 -1.31 7.45 20.81
C GLN A 116 -1.25 8.98 20.81
N THR A 117 -0.60 9.58 19.80
CA THR A 117 -0.50 11.04 19.64
C THR A 117 -1.28 11.48 18.38
N PRO A 118 -2.50 12.03 18.52
CA PRO A 118 -3.39 12.34 17.39
C PRO A 118 -2.76 13.22 16.31
N PHE A 119 -1.98 14.22 16.73
CA PHE A 119 -1.35 15.18 15.84
C PHE A 119 -0.19 14.61 15.02
N ILE A 120 0.36 13.45 15.43
CA ILE A 120 1.56 12.85 14.83
C ILE A 120 1.22 11.67 13.94
N PHE A 121 0.21 10.86 14.30
CA PHE A 121 -0.12 9.63 13.60
C PHE A 121 -0.25 9.83 12.09
N LEU A 122 -1.20 10.67 11.63
CA LEU A 122 -1.43 10.89 10.19
C LEU A 122 -0.21 11.50 9.45
N PRO A 123 0.40 12.62 9.90
CA PRO A 123 1.52 13.21 9.18
C PRO A 123 2.78 12.34 9.20
N TRP A 124 3.07 11.64 10.30
CA TRP A 124 4.24 10.75 10.40
C TRP A 124 4.11 9.57 9.44
N HIS A 125 2.96 8.89 9.42
CA HIS A 125 2.74 7.77 8.50
C HIS A 125 2.75 8.23 7.03
N ARG A 126 2.22 9.42 6.73
CA ARG A 126 2.32 10.01 5.39
C ARG A 126 3.78 10.24 4.98
N TRP A 127 4.59 10.83 5.85
CA TRP A 127 6.02 11.04 5.62
C TRP A 127 6.77 9.70 5.43
N TRP A 128 6.47 8.72 6.28
CA TRP A 128 7.07 7.39 6.19
C TRP A 128 6.75 6.73 4.85
N LEU A 129 5.49 6.76 4.40
CA LEU A 129 5.08 6.21 3.10
C LEU A 129 5.80 6.88 1.93
N VAL A 130 5.94 8.21 1.96
CA VAL A 130 6.72 8.93 0.92
C VAL A 130 8.19 8.52 0.95
N THR A 131 8.77 8.38 2.14
CA THR A 131 10.16 7.92 2.32
C THR A 131 10.37 6.52 1.77
N PHE A 132 9.46 5.59 2.06
CA PHE A 132 9.51 4.22 1.56
C PHE A 132 9.29 4.15 0.05
N GLU A 133 8.33 4.90 -0.49
CA GLU A 133 8.10 4.98 -1.93
C GLU A 133 9.34 5.50 -2.67
N ASN A 134 10.00 6.53 -2.13
CA ASN A 134 11.24 7.06 -2.68
C ASN A 134 12.37 6.02 -2.70
N LEU A 135 12.46 5.14 -1.70
CA LEU A 135 13.38 4.01 -1.72
C LEU A 135 13.06 3.04 -2.87
N LEU A 136 11.80 2.62 -3.00
CA LEU A 136 11.39 1.70 -4.07
C LEU A 136 11.62 2.30 -5.46
N ARG A 137 11.41 3.60 -5.63
CA ARG A 137 11.63 4.30 -6.91
C ARG A 137 13.09 4.41 -7.34
N ARG A 138 14.05 4.26 -6.42
CA ARG A 138 15.47 4.11 -6.76
C ARG A 138 15.74 2.81 -7.51
N ILE A 139 14.89 1.80 -7.32
CA ILE A 139 14.98 0.49 -7.97
C ILE A 139 14.16 0.52 -9.26
N ASN A 140 12.92 1.01 -9.20
CA ASN A 140 12.05 1.12 -10.37
C ASN A 140 11.19 2.38 -10.28
N CYS A 141 11.49 3.36 -11.12
CA CYS A 141 10.77 4.63 -11.12
C CYS A 141 9.31 4.52 -11.56
N ARG A 142 8.81 3.36 -12.01
CA ARG A 142 7.37 3.16 -12.29
C ARG A 142 6.55 2.79 -11.06
N VAL A 143 7.20 2.52 -9.93
CA VAL A 143 6.53 2.09 -8.71
C VAL A 143 6.01 3.29 -7.92
N THR A 144 4.75 3.20 -7.51
CA THR A 144 4.15 3.96 -6.41
C THR A 144 3.67 2.96 -5.35
N ILE A 145 3.56 3.39 -4.10
CA ILE A 145 2.95 2.53 -3.08
C ILE A 145 1.45 2.44 -3.39
N PRO A 146 0.91 1.23 -3.62
CA PRO A 146 -0.52 1.06 -3.83
C PRO A 146 -1.27 1.18 -2.50
N TYR A 147 -2.57 1.45 -2.56
CA TYR A 147 -3.46 1.38 -1.42
C TYR A 147 -4.41 0.19 -1.54
N TRP A 148 -4.88 -0.32 -0.42
CA TRP A 148 -5.94 -1.33 -0.39
C TRP A 148 -7.22 -0.71 0.13
N ASP A 149 -8.27 -0.71 -0.71
CA ASP A 149 -9.60 -0.28 -0.30
C ASP A 149 -10.34 -1.44 0.37
N TRP A 150 -9.95 -1.72 1.62
CA TRP A 150 -10.57 -2.74 2.47
C TRP A 150 -12.08 -2.51 2.66
N SER A 151 -12.57 -1.28 2.45
CA SER A 151 -13.98 -0.94 2.71
C SER A 151 -14.94 -1.66 1.77
N GLN A 152 -14.48 -2.03 0.57
CA GLN A 152 -15.26 -2.77 -0.42
C GLN A 152 -15.39 -4.26 -0.08
N VAL A 153 -14.50 -4.77 0.78
CA VAL A 153 -14.43 -6.19 1.15
C VAL A 153 -14.51 -6.40 2.66
N ALA A 154 -15.06 -5.44 3.42
CA ALA A 154 -15.00 -5.42 4.88
C ALA A 154 -15.43 -6.72 5.58
N CYS A 155 -16.43 -7.45 5.04
CA CYS A 155 -16.91 -8.73 5.58
C CYS A 155 -16.34 -9.98 4.90
N HIS A 156 -15.41 -9.81 3.97
CA HIS A 156 -14.79 -10.90 3.23
C HIS A 156 -13.34 -10.59 2.89
N TRP A 157 -12.65 -9.87 3.77
CA TRP A 157 -11.33 -9.35 3.49
C TRP A 157 -10.28 -10.47 3.46
N TRP A 158 -10.60 -11.69 3.89
CA TRP A 158 -9.74 -12.89 4.03
C TRP A 158 -9.96 -13.98 2.94
N ARG A 159 -10.50 -13.63 1.75
CA ARG A 159 -10.95 -14.63 0.75
C ARG A 159 -9.83 -15.51 0.14
N GLU A 160 -8.60 -15.03 0.11
CA GLU A 160 -7.42 -15.71 -0.48
C GLU A 160 -7.63 -16.24 -1.92
N SER A 161 -8.52 -15.62 -2.69
CA SER A 161 -8.94 -16.19 -3.98
C SER A 161 -9.41 -15.15 -5.00
N GLY A 162 -9.16 -15.43 -6.27
CA GLY A 162 -9.49 -14.54 -7.39
C GLY A 162 -8.43 -13.47 -7.66
N ASP A 163 -8.37 -13.00 -8.89
CA ASP A 163 -7.33 -12.05 -9.33
C ASP A 163 -7.47 -10.66 -8.71
N GLU A 164 -8.66 -10.30 -8.21
CA GLU A 164 -8.92 -9.04 -7.49
C GLU A 164 -8.80 -9.18 -5.97
N ASP A 165 -8.13 -10.22 -5.46
CA ASP A 165 -7.87 -10.37 -4.04
C ASP A 165 -6.43 -9.99 -3.70
N ILE A 166 -6.26 -9.20 -2.65
CA ILE A 166 -4.95 -8.81 -2.14
C ILE A 166 -4.18 -10.03 -1.59
N TRP A 167 -4.87 -11.03 -1.05
CA TRP A 167 -4.28 -12.25 -0.49
C TRP A 167 -4.13 -13.39 -1.50
N ASN A 168 -4.36 -13.12 -2.78
CA ASN A 168 -4.20 -14.11 -3.85
C ASN A 168 -2.86 -14.87 -3.70
N PRO A 169 -2.86 -16.22 -3.77
CA PRO A 169 -1.66 -17.04 -3.54
C PRO A 169 -0.68 -17.05 -4.71
N GLY A 170 -1.09 -16.49 -5.85
CA GLY A 170 -0.30 -16.34 -7.06
C GLY A 170 0.76 -15.23 -6.94
N ASP A 171 1.48 -15.01 -8.04
CA ASP A 171 2.66 -14.13 -8.06
C ASP A 171 2.34 -12.61 -8.07
N HIS A 172 1.06 -12.26 -7.99
CA HIS A 172 0.54 -10.90 -8.03
C HIS A 172 -0.28 -10.50 -6.78
N GLY A 173 -0.44 -11.41 -5.81
CA GLY A 173 -1.00 -11.13 -4.48
C GLY A 173 0.07 -11.13 -3.38
N LEU A 174 -0.37 -11.05 -2.13
CA LEU A 174 0.50 -10.99 -0.94
C LEU A 174 0.64 -12.34 -0.20
N GLY A 175 0.01 -13.41 -0.70
CA GLY A 175 -0.17 -14.66 0.04
C GLY A 175 -1.24 -14.53 1.13
N GLY A 176 -1.70 -15.67 1.63
CA GLY A 176 -2.84 -15.79 2.54
C GLY A 176 -2.49 -15.84 4.02
N ASP A 177 -3.33 -16.52 4.80
CA ASP A 177 -3.18 -16.75 6.23
C ASP A 177 -1.95 -17.65 6.54
N GLY A 178 -1.54 -17.63 7.80
CA GLY A 178 -0.47 -18.47 8.31
C GLY A 178 -0.94 -19.90 8.60
N ASN A 179 -0.08 -20.89 8.33
CA ASN A 179 -0.39 -22.27 8.67
C ASN A 179 -0.19 -22.52 10.19
N PRO A 180 -1.23 -22.84 10.98
CA PRO A 180 -1.13 -23.06 12.42
C PRO A 180 -0.20 -24.22 12.79
N PHE A 181 -0.04 -25.21 11.91
CA PHE A 181 0.88 -26.34 12.09
C PHE A 181 2.32 -26.01 11.71
N ALA A 182 2.57 -24.84 11.12
CA ALA A 182 3.89 -24.35 10.74
C ALA A 182 4.21 -23.01 11.43
N ASN A 183 3.86 -22.88 12.72
CA ASN A 183 4.11 -21.67 13.52
C ASN A 183 3.52 -20.39 12.90
N PHE A 184 2.35 -20.53 12.26
CA PHE A 184 1.64 -19.47 11.55
C PHE A 184 2.44 -18.81 10.42
N CYS A 185 3.47 -19.48 9.89
CA CYS A 185 4.17 -18.98 8.70
C CYS A 185 3.22 -18.93 7.50
N VAL A 186 3.30 -17.84 6.73
CA VAL A 186 2.65 -17.74 5.42
C VAL A 186 3.32 -18.73 4.45
N GLU A 187 2.53 -19.58 3.79
CA GLU A 187 3.03 -20.62 2.87
C GLU A 187 2.72 -20.32 1.40
N THR A 188 1.86 -19.34 1.12
CA THR A 188 1.43 -18.97 -0.24
C THR A 188 1.95 -17.60 -0.68
N GLY A 189 1.88 -17.32 -1.98
CA GLY A 189 2.27 -16.02 -2.53
C GLY A 189 3.78 -15.71 -2.50
N PRO A 190 4.19 -14.54 -3.02
CA PRO A 190 5.60 -14.15 -3.16
C PRO A 190 6.34 -13.95 -1.83
N PHE A 191 5.59 -13.85 -0.73
CA PHE A 191 6.10 -13.67 0.63
C PHE A 191 6.01 -14.94 1.49
N SER A 192 5.77 -16.10 0.87
CA SER A 192 5.84 -17.38 1.57
C SER A 192 7.20 -17.60 2.23
N LYS A 193 7.22 -18.43 3.29
CA LYS A 193 8.42 -18.76 4.08
C LYS A 193 9.65 -19.18 3.25
N ASP A 194 9.43 -19.84 2.11
CA ASP A 194 10.48 -20.32 1.22
C ASP A 194 10.95 -19.26 0.20
N ARG A 195 10.17 -18.18 0.02
CA ARG A 195 10.40 -17.16 -1.01
C ARG A 195 10.80 -15.79 -0.46
N TRP A 196 10.60 -15.54 0.83
CA TRP A 196 10.93 -14.29 1.48
C TRP A 196 11.09 -14.47 3.00
N GLN A 197 11.95 -13.66 3.62
CA GLN A 197 12.22 -13.70 5.06
C GLN A 197 12.22 -12.29 5.65
N LEU A 198 11.80 -12.20 6.90
CA LEU A 198 11.84 -10.97 7.68
C LEU A 198 13.28 -10.51 7.92
N LEU A 199 13.44 -9.20 8.15
CA LEU A 199 14.71 -8.67 8.59
C LEU A 199 15.06 -9.25 9.96
N ARG A 200 16.34 -9.54 10.20
CA ARG A 200 16.77 -10.04 11.52
C ARG A 200 16.54 -9.03 12.63
N SER A 201 16.52 -7.74 12.31
CA SER A 201 16.26 -6.65 13.25
C SER A 201 14.80 -6.59 13.75
N VAL A 202 13.90 -7.36 13.14
CA VAL A 202 12.46 -7.41 13.48
C VAL A 202 12.03 -8.85 13.78
N GLY A 203 12.90 -9.61 14.45
CA GLY A 203 12.66 -11.01 14.82
C GLY A 203 13.20 -12.03 13.82
N GLY A 204 13.26 -11.70 12.52
CA GLY A 204 13.70 -12.61 11.47
C GLY A 204 12.73 -13.79 11.25
N GLY A 205 13.14 -14.76 10.44
CA GLY A 205 12.30 -15.91 10.10
C GLY A 205 11.26 -15.62 9.00
N CYS A 206 10.14 -16.33 9.04
CA CYS A 206 9.05 -16.22 8.06
C CYS A 206 8.07 -15.09 8.43
N LEU A 207 7.37 -14.55 7.43
CA LEU A 207 6.18 -13.73 7.68
C LEU A 207 5.11 -14.60 8.34
N LYS A 208 4.50 -14.11 9.42
CA LYS A 208 3.39 -14.77 10.10
C LYS A 208 2.10 -13.97 9.96
N ARG A 209 0.97 -14.67 9.83
CA ARG A 209 -0.39 -14.11 9.85
C ARG A 209 -1.32 -15.03 10.61
N VAL A 210 -2.34 -14.44 11.23
CA VAL A 210 -3.38 -15.16 11.96
C VAL A 210 -4.69 -14.41 11.71
N PHE A 211 -5.34 -14.69 10.59
CA PHE A 211 -6.53 -13.95 10.18
C PHE A 211 -7.67 -14.09 11.17
N SER A 212 -8.27 -12.96 11.53
CA SER A 212 -9.56 -12.88 12.21
C SER A 212 -10.67 -12.98 11.17
N TYR A 213 -11.45 -14.05 11.21
CA TYR A 213 -12.55 -14.30 10.27
C TYR A 213 -13.81 -13.48 10.64
N GLN A 214 -13.64 -12.16 10.78
CA GLN A 214 -14.64 -11.19 11.24
C GLN A 214 -14.71 -9.98 10.32
N CYS A 215 -15.91 -9.38 10.21
CA CYS A 215 -16.08 -8.14 9.46
C CYS A 215 -15.30 -6.98 10.09
N LEU A 216 -14.59 -6.22 9.26
CA LEU A 216 -14.06 -4.91 9.63
C LEU A 216 -15.21 -3.93 9.88
N THR A 217 -15.08 -3.08 10.89
CA THR A 217 -16.05 -2.01 11.17
C THR A 217 -16.08 -0.99 10.02
N GLY A 218 -14.96 -0.86 9.32
CA GLY A 218 -14.81 -0.02 8.15
C GLY A 218 -15.48 -0.56 6.87
N SER A 219 -16.80 -0.52 6.79
CA SER A 219 -17.49 -0.68 5.50
C SER A 219 -17.40 0.60 4.64
N THR A 220 -17.64 0.51 3.33
CA THR A 220 -17.73 1.71 2.46
C THR A 220 -18.70 2.76 3.01
N HIS A 221 -19.82 2.35 3.58
CA HIS A 221 -20.78 3.27 4.18
C HIS A 221 -20.21 3.94 5.44
N HIS A 222 -19.50 3.18 6.29
CA HIS A 222 -18.88 3.75 7.48
C HIS A 222 -17.76 4.73 7.15
N VAL A 223 -16.88 4.38 6.20
CA VAL A 223 -15.81 5.26 5.72
C VAL A 223 -16.38 6.56 5.15
N LYS A 224 -17.46 6.51 4.37
CA LYS A 224 -18.14 7.71 3.87
C LYS A 224 -18.66 8.61 4.99
N ARG A 225 -19.21 8.05 6.06
CA ARG A 225 -19.65 8.83 7.22
C ARG A 225 -18.47 9.46 7.97
N THR A 226 -17.38 8.73 8.17
CA THR A 226 -16.15 9.27 8.78
C THR A 226 -15.59 10.42 7.96
N LEU A 227 -15.52 10.27 6.63
CA LEU A 227 -15.06 11.32 5.72
C LEU A 227 -15.98 12.55 5.69
N ALA A 228 -17.26 12.38 5.97
CA ALA A 228 -18.25 13.47 6.00
C ALA A 228 -18.26 14.25 7.33
N GLN A 229 -17.40 13.92 8.28
CA GLN A 229 -17.32 14.67 9.53
C GLN A 229 -16.86 16.11 9.29
N PRO A 230 -17.42 17.07 10.05
CA PRO A 230 -17.04 18.47 9.92
C PRO A 230 -15.59 18.67 10.42
N VAL A 231 -14.92 19.72 9.94
CA VAL A 231 -13.50 19.98 10.26
C VAL A 231 -13.27 20.22 11.75
N GLU A 232 -14.29 20.73 12.45
CA GLU A 232 -14.30 20.93 13.90
C GLU A 232 -14.24 19.59 14.66
N GLU A 233 -14.69 18.49 14.05
CA GLU A 233 -14.59 17.13 14.58
C GLU A 233 -13.32 16.39 14.11
N PHE A 234 -12.28 17.10 13.67
CA PHE A 234 -11.06 16.47 13.16
C PHE A 234 -10.48 15.39 14.10
N PHE A 235 -10.49 15.60 15.41
CA PHE A 235 -9.95 14.59 16.35
C PHE A 235 -10.81 13.34 16.43
N LYS A 236 -12.12 13.44 16.23
CA LYS A 236 -13.01 12.26 16.18
C LYS A 236 -12.82 11.49 14.88
N PHE A 237 -12.59 12.20 13.78
CA PHE A 237 -12.17 11.62 12.51
C PHE A 237 -10.84 10.87 12.65
N GLU A 238 -9.84 11.53 13.23
CA GLU A 238 -8.50 10.96 13.46
C GLU A 238 -8.57 9.73 14.38
N GLU A 239 -9.31 9.83 15.48
CA GLU A 239 -9.52 8.75 16.44
C GLU A 239 -10.15 7.53 15.78
N THR A 240 -11.17 7.75 14.93
CA THR A 240 -11.79 6.67 14.16
C THR A 240 -10.78 5.99 13.22
N ILE A 241 -9.96 6.77 12.52
CA ILE A 241 -8.93 6.18 11.65
C ILE A 241 -7.93 5.36 12.48
N ARG A 242 -7.45 5.90 13.60
CA ARG A 242 -6.34 5.32 14.36
C ARG A 242 -6.74 4.11 15.21
N TYR A 243 -7.85 4.22 15.95
CA TYR A 243 -8.28 3.19 16.90
C TYR A 243 -9.35 2.25 16.38
N VAL A 244 -10.02 2.58 15.27
CA VAL A 244 -10.95 1.65 14.63
C VAL A 244 -10.27 1.06 13.40
N TYR A 245 -10.12 1.82 12.33
CA TYR A 245 -9.72 1.26 11.04
C TYR A 245 -8.29 0.71 11.02
N HIS A 246 -7.32 1.50 11.47
CA HIS A 246 -5.92 1.11 11.51
C HIS A 246 -5.71 -0.05 12.48
N TYR A 247 -6.20 0.10 13.71
CA TYR A 247 -6.07 -0.92 14.76
C TYR A 247 -6.72 -2.26 14.36
N GLU A 248 -7.97 -2.26 13.89
CA GLU A 248 -8.66 -3.51 13.50
C GLU A 248 -7.89 -4.25 12.42
N ILE A 249 -7.34 -3.55 11.43
CA ILE A 249 -6.62 -4.22 10.33
C ILE A 249 -5.34 -4.87 10.83
N HIS A 250 -4.62 -4.24 11.76
CA HIS A 250 -3.47 -4.84 12.41
C HIS A 250 -3.84 -6.11 13.18
N GLU A 251 -4.82 -5.99 14.08
CA GLU A 251 -5.28 -7.08 14.92
C GLU A 251 -5.82 -8.23 14.09
N PHE A 252 -6.59 -7.90 13.06
CA PHE A 252 -7.30 -8.89 12.27
C PHE A 252 -6.38 -9.61 11.30
N ILE A 253 -5.32 -8.99 10.79
CA ILE A 253 -4.30 -9.72 10.04
C ILE A 253 -3.45 -10.61 10.97
N GLY A 254 -3.16 -10.12 12.17
CA GLY A 254 -2.45 -10.89 13.19
C GLY A 254 -0.98 -11.20 12.86
N GLY A 255 -0.36 -12.05 13.69
CA GLY A 255 1.01 -12.52 13.49
C GLY A 255 2.04 -11.38 13.53
N THR A 256 2.88 -11.29 12.49
CA THR A 256 3.95 -10.27 12.41
C THR A 256 3.42 -8.83 12.37
N MET A 257 2.13 -8.62 12.07
CA MET A 257 1.51 -7.29 12.08
C MET A 257 1.17 -6.79 13.50
N LEU A 258 1.21 -7.67 14.52
CA LEU A 258 0.86 -7.39 15.92
C LEU A 258 2.08 -7.22 16.84
N GLU A 259 3.06 -8.09 16.66
CA GLU A 259 4.38 -8.03 17.31
C GLU A 259 5.04 -6.67 17.05
#